data_AF-A0A3B9WP25-F1
#
_entry.id   AF-A0A3B9WP25-F1
#
_cell.length_a   1.000
_cell.length_b   1.000
_cell.length_c   1.000
_cell.angle_alpha   90.00
_cell.angle_beta   90.00
_cell.angle_gamma   90.00
#
_symmetry.space_group_name_H-M   'P 1'
#
loop_
_entity.id
_entity.type
_entity.pdbx_description
1 polymer ?
#
loop_
_entity_poly.entity_id
_entity_poly.type
_entity_poly.pdbx_seq_one_letter_code
_entity_poly.pdbx_strand_id
1 'polypeptide(L)'
;MIRGLLNVASSALFIALLGFAMWWSRRGERQWTSQDGMRCICQMRISGDGIEHPWREVRILIIPGFRAVAVTAKGHRGKPFRGTWNMLGIPHASLIADVADDQQTFAIHKQGDTEQTAIVRIHSVSASAAIMRNCLPEIS
;
A
#
# COMPACT_ATOMS: atom_id res chain seq x y z
N MET A 1 -43.70 -27.61 -14.65
CA MET A 1 -42.55 -27.02 -15.39
C MET A 1 -42.18 -25.61 -14.92
N ILE A 2 -43.14 -24.68 -14.77
CA ILE A 2 -42.87 -23.26 -14.40
C ILE A 2 -42.11 -23.10 -13.06
N ARG A 3 -42.47 -23.86 -12.01
CA ARG A 3 -41.77 -23.82 -10.71
C ARG A 3 -40.31 -24.27 -10.79
N GLY A 4 -40.01 -25.26 -11.64
CA GLY A 4 -38.63 -25.72 -11.87
C GLY A 4 -37.79 -24.64 -12.56
N LEU A 5 -38.35 -24.01 -13.59
CA LEU A 5 -37.72 -22.89 -14.30
C LEU A 5 -37.45 -21.69 -13.39
N LEU A 6 -38.39 -21.34 -12.51
CA LEU A 6 -38.23 -20.26 -11.53
C LEU A 6 -37.10 -20.57 -10.53
N ASN A 7 -36.98 -21.81 -10.07
CA ASN A 7 -35.90 -22.20 -9.17
C ASN A 7 -34.52 -22.19 -9.85
N VAL A 8 -34.44 -22.60 -11.11
CA VAL A 8 -33.19 -22.51 -11.88
C VAL A 8 -32.81 -21.04 -12.12
N ALA A 9 -33.78 -20.21 -12.49
CA ALA A 9 -33.56 -18.78 -12.72
C ALA A 9 -33.13 -18.04 -11.44
N SER A 10 -33.76 -18.33 -10.29
CA SER A 10 -33.39 -17.72 -9.01
C SER A 10 -32.00 -18.16 -8.54
N SER A 11 -31.65 -19.43 -8.74
CA SER A 11 -30.32 -19.95 -8.41
C SER A 11 -29.24 -19.33 -9.30
N ALA A 12 -29.50 -19.20 -10.61
CA ALA A 12 -28.58 -18.57 -11.55
C ALA A 12 -28.36 -17.08 -11.23
N LEU A 13 -29.44 -16.35 -10.92
CA LEU A 13 -29.37 -14.95 -10.49
C LEU A 13 -28.54 -14.80 -9.21
N PHE A 14 -28.77 -15.66 -8.22
CA PHE A 14 -28.03 -15.63 -6.96
C PHE A 14 -26.53 -15.88 -7.16
N ILE A 15 -26.16 -16.87 -7.97
CA ILE A 15 -24.76 -17.16 -8.29
C ILE A 15 -24.12 -15.98 -9.04
N ALA A 16 -24.84 -15.36 -9.98
CA ALA A 16 -24.35 -14.19 -10.70
C ALA A 16 -24.11 -13.00 -9.76
N LEU A 17 -25.03 -12.74 -8.82
CA LEU A 17 -24.88 -11.69 -7.82
C LEU A 17 -23.72 -11.96 -6.86
N LEU A 18 -23.53 -13.20 -6.41
CA LEU A 18 -22.36 -13.58 -5.60
C LEU A 18 -21.06 -13.41 -6.37
N GLY A 19 -21.02 -13.83 -7.65
CA GLY A 19 -19.87 -13.64 -8.52
C GLY A 19 -19.52 -12.17 -8.68
N PHE A 20 -20.53 -11.33 -8.92
CA PHE A 20 -20.38 -9.89 -9.01
C PHE A 20 -19.88 -9.27 -7.70
N ALA A 21 -20.46 -9.64 -6.56
CA ALA A 21 -20.04 -9.15 -5.25
C ALA A 21 -18.61 -9.57 -4.89
N MET A 22 -18.22 -10.81 -5.20
CA MET A 22 -16.84 -11.28 -5.00
C MET A 22 -15.86 -10.53 -5.91
N TRP A 23 -16.21 -10.34 -7.17
CA TRP A 23 -15.39 -9.57 -8.11
C TRP A 23 -15.25 -8.10 -7.68
N TRP A 24 -16.34 -7.48 -7.23
CA TRP A 24 -16.35 -6.12 -6.69
C TRP A 24 -15.50 -6.01 -5.42
N SER A 25 -15.63 -6.96 -4.49
CA SER A 25 -14.83 -7.00 -3.26
C SER A 25 -13.34 -7.15 -3.54
N ARG A 26 -12.95 -7.89 -4.60
CA ARG A 26 -11.54 -8.07 -5.00
C ARG A 26 -10.94 -6.85 -5.68
N ARG A 27 -11.76 -5.91 -6.16
CA ARG A 27 -11.29 -4.64 -6.75
C ARG A 27 -10.89 -3.60 -5.72
N GLY A 28 -11.30 -3.76 -4.45
CA GLY A 28 -10.79 -2.92 -3.38
C GLY A 28 -9.30 -3.18 -3.21
N GLU A 29 -8.48 -2.15 -3.43
CA GLU A 29 -7.06 -2.21 -3.06
C GLU A 29 -6.94 -2.62 -1.60
N ARG A 30 -5.95 -3.46 -1.29
CA ARG A 30 -5.67 -3.94 0.08
C ARG A 30 -5.02 -2.86 0.93
N GLN A 31 -5.57 -1.67 0.87
CA GLN A 31 -5.16 -0.56 1.69
C GLN A 31 -6.16 -0.36 2.81
N TRP A 32 -5.61 -0.30 4.00
CA TRP A 32 -6.35 0.02 5.19
C TRP A 32 -5.59 1.13 5.88
N THR A 33 -6.29 2.16 6.32
CA THR A 33 -5.71 3.28 7.06
C THR A 33 -6.48 3.40 8.36
N SER A 34 -5.77 3.59 9.47
CA SER A 34 -6.40 3.86 10.75
C SER A 34 -7.07 5.23 10.75
N GLN A 35 -8.06 5.41 11.63
CA GLN A 35 -8.81 6.67 11.73
C GLN A 35 -7.93 7.86 12.11
N ASP A 36 -6.90 7.64 12.93
CA ASP A 36 -5.88 8.63 13.28
C ASP A 36 -4.83 8.84 12.19
N GLY A 37 -4.87 8.06 11.10
CA GLY A 37 -3.90 8.09 10.00
C GLY A 37 -2.51 7.55 10.34
N MET A 38 -2.24 7.15 11.59
CA MET A 38 -0.89 6.80 12.02
C MET A 38 -0.46 5.39 11.58
N ARG A 39 -1.41 4.54 11.20
CA ARG A 39 -1.15 3.17 10.78
C ARG A 39 -1.82 2.91 9.45
N CYS A 40 -1.11 2.24 8.56
CA CYS A 40 -1.75 1.72 7.35
C CYS A 40 -1.14 0.42 6.86
N ILE A 41 -1.93 -0.29 6.06
CA ILE A 41 -1.46 -1.38 5.21
C ILE A 41 -1.28 -0.77 3.83
N CYS A 42 -0.07 -0.86 3.30
CA CYS A 42 0.33 -0.23 2.05
C CYS A 42 1.30 -1.13 1.29
N GLN A 43 1.75 -0.68 0.12
CA GLN A 43 2.73 -1.42 -0.65
C GLN A 43 4.09 -0.72 -0.62
N MET A 44 5.14 -1.52 -0.56
CA MET A 44 6.51 -1.05 -0.49
C MET A 44 7.39 -1.87 -1.42
N ARG A 45 8.36 -1.20 -2.04
CA ARG A 45 9.35 -1.77 -2.95
C ARG A 45 10.73 -1.30 -2.53
N ILE A 46 11.70 -2.20 -2.42
CA ILE A 46 13.10 -1.81 -2.20
C ILE A 46 13.64 -1.21 -3.49
N SER A 47 14.41 -0.14 -3.35
CA SER A 47 15.04 0.60 -4.44
C SER A 47 16.51 0.83 -4.08
N GLY A 48 17.37 1.04 -5.09
CA GLY A 48 18.77 1.43 -4.88
C GLY A 48 19.82 0.35 -5.09
N ASP A 49 19.43 -0.92 -5.28
CA ASP A 49 20.36 -2.02 -5.62
C ASP A 49 20.45 -2.30 -7.13
N GLY A 50 19.81 -1.45 -7.96
CA GLY A 50 19.76 -1.62 -9.41
C GLY A 50 18.86 -2.77 -9.88
N ILE A 51 18.17 -3.46 -8.97
CA ILE A 51 17.27 -4.57 -9.27
C ILE A 51 15.82 -4.14 -9.02
N GLU A 52 14.94 -4.45 -9.96
CA GLU A 52 13.52 -4.15 -9.79
C GLU A 52 12.85 -5.21 -8.90
N HIS A 53 12.50 -4.82 -7.67
CA HIS A 53 11.77 -5.68 -6.75
C HIS A 53 10.25 -5.58 -6.95
N PRO A 54 9.49 -6.67 -6.83
CA PRO A 54 8.03 -6.59 -6.89
C PRO A 54 7.47 -5.85 -5.66
N TRP A 55 6.36 -5.13 -5.85
CA TRP A 55 5.61 -4.52 -4.75
C TRP A 55 5.17 -5.55 -3.72
N ARG A 56 5.41 -5.24 -2.44
CA ARG A 56 5.01 -6.08 -1.31
C ARG A 56 4.10 -5.33 -0.37
N GLU A 57 3.06 -6.00 0.09
CA GLU A 57 2.20 -5.48 1.15
C GLU A 57 2.95 -5.47 2.48
N VAL A 58 2.96 -4.32 3.14
CA VAL A 58 3.56 -4.10 4.44
C VAL A 58 2.61 -3.32 5.33
N ARG A 59 2.79 -3.42 6.64
CA ARG A 59 2.07 -2.62 7.62
C ARG A 59 3.03 -1.58 8.18
N ILE A 60 2.65 -0.32 8.12
CA ILE A 60 3.48 0.77 8.61
C ILE A 60 2.82 1.47 9.79
N LEU A 61 3.66 1.94 10.71
CA LEU A 61 3.33 2.89 11.76
C LEU A 61 4.14 4.15 11.48
N ILE A 62 3.47 5.25 11.19
CA ILE A 62 4.10 6.55 10.97
C ILE A 62 4.45 7.14 12.34
N ILE A 63 5.64 7.70 12.44
CA ILE A 63 6.18 8.31 13.66
C ILE A 63 6.57 9.76 13.32
N PRO A 64 5.62 10.71 13.35
CA PRO A 64 5.82 12.07 12.86
C PRO A 64 6.97 12.80 13.56
N GLY A 65 7.10 12.63 14.88
CA GLY A 65 8.16 13.27 15.67
C GLY A 65 9.59 12.89 15.25
N PHE A 66 9.77 11.76 14.56
CA PHE A 66 11.07 11.31 14.04
C PHE A 66 11.13 11.38 12.50
N ARG A 67 10.10 11.89 11.83
CA ARG A 67 9.95 11.86 10.37
C ARG A 67 10.27 10.46 9.80
N ALA A 68 9.76 9.44 10.47
CA ALA A 68 10.08 8.05 10.20
C ALA A 68 8.83 7.16 10.19
N VAL A 69 8.97 5.96 9.64
CA VAL A 69 7.96 4.92 9.57
C VAL A 69 8.55 3.60 10.06
N ALA A 70 7.91 3.00 11.05
CA ALA A 70 8.21 1.65 11.48
C ALA A 70 7.42 0.65 10.64
N VAL A 71 8.13 -0.22 9.94
CA VAL A 71 7.56 -1.18 9.00
C VAL A 71 7.55 -2.57 9.65
N THR A 72 6.37 -3.19 9.63
CA THR A 72 6.16 -4.57 10.04
C THR A 72 5.64 -5.38 8.86
N ALA A 73 6.31 -6.49 8.55
CA ALA A 73 5.99 -7.34 7.42
C ALA A 73 6.03 -8.81 7.83
N LYS A 74 5.07 -9.61 7.35
CA LYS A 74 4.94 -11.04 7.68
C LYS A 74 5.68 -11.91 6.65
N GLY A 75 6.14 -13.07 7.10
CA GLY A 75 6.79 -14.08 6.25
C GLY A 75 8.23 -13.77 5.84
N HIS A 76 8.86 -14.72 5.14
CA HIS A 76 10.26 -14.64 4.71
C HIS A 76 10.53 -13.47 3.76
N ARG A 77 9.65 -13.29 2.76
CA ARG A 77 9.76 -12.21 1.75
C ARG A 77 9.55 -10.81 2.35
N GLY A 78 8.94 -10.70 3.53
CA GLY A 78 8.75 -9.44 4.24
C GLY A 78 9.96 -9.04 5.10
N LYS A 79 10.89 -9.96 5.38
CA LYS A 79 12.04 -9.71 6.28
C LYS A 79 12.87 -8.48 5.89
N PRO A 80 13.19 -8.23 4.61
CA PRO A 80 14.00 -7.07 4.20
C PRO A 80 13.37 -5.73 4.56
N PHE A 81 12.03 -5.66 4.56
CA PHE A 81 11.28 -4.43 4.81
C PHE A 81 11.17 -4.07 6.30
N ARG A 82 11.45 -5.00 7.22
CA ARG A 82 11.25 -4.77 8.66
C ARG A 82 12.24 -3.75 9.21
N GLY A 83 11.75 -2.96 10.17
CA GLY A 83 12.55 -1.98 10.90
C GLY A 83 12.01 -0.57 10.73
N THR A 84 12.79 0.40 11.16
CA THR A 84 12.47 1.82 11.04
C THR A 84 13.11 2.40 9.79
N TRP A 85 12.35 3.22 9.08
CA TRP A 85 12.75 3.87 7.85
C TRP A 85 12.48 5.37 7.95
N ASN A 86 13.44 6.19 7.58
CA ASN A 86 13.32 7.63 7.62
C ASN A 86 12.79 8.15 6.28
N MET A 87 12.00 9.22 6.33
CA MET A 87 11.45 9.88 5.15
C MET A 87 12.55 10.65 4.41
N LEU A 88 12.71 10.36 3.12
CA LEU A 88 13.61 11.11 2.22
C LEU A 88 12.87 12.20 1.45
N GLY A 89 11.71 11.88 0.88
CA GLY A 89 11.13 12.75 -0.13
C GLY A 89 10.05 12.08 -0.97
N ILE A 90 9.77 12.70 -2.12
CA ILE A 90 8.96 12.13 -3.19
C ILE A 90 9.92 11.52 -4.22
N PRO A 91 9.76 10.24 -4.62
CA PRO A 91 10.64 9.61 -5.60
C PRO A 91 10.48 10.24 -6.98
N HIS A 92 11.55 10.18 -7.79
CA HIS A 92 11.51 10.66 -9.17
C HIS A 92 10.57 9.81 -10.05
N ALA A 93 9.91 10.44 -11.03
CA ALA A 93 8.89 9.81 -11.87
C ALA A 93 9.35 8.52 -12.57
N SER A 94 10.63 8.44 -12.93
CA SER A 94 11.24 7.24 -13.55
C SER A 94 11.20 5.99 -12.65
N LEU A 95 11.08 6.16 -11.33
CA LEU A 95 11.03 5.06 -10.36
C LEU A 95 9.61 4.64 -10.00
N ILE A 96 8.59 5.28 -10.57
CA ILE A 96 7.17 5.08 -10.22
C ILE A 96 6.26 5.01 -11.47
N ALA A 97 6.82 4.65 -12.63
CA ALA A 97 6.08 4.62 -13.90
C ALA A 97 4.86 3.67 -13.90
N ASP A 98 4.79 2.71 -12.98
CA ASP A 98 3.73 1.72 -12.83
C ASP A 98 2.71 2.06 -11.73
N VAL A 99 2.80 3.26 -11.15
CA VAL A 99 1.94 3.72 -10.06
C VAL A 99 0.73 4.46 -10.64
N ALA A 100 -0.46 4.13 -10.15
CA ALA A 100 -1.71 4.75 -10.59
C ALA A 100 -1.87 6.19 -10.05
N ASP A 101 -2.63 7.02 -10.76
CA ASP A 101 -2.81 8.45 -10.42
C ASP A 101 -3.47 8.69 -9.05
N ASP A 102 -4.23 7.71 -8.55
CA ASP A 102 -4.87 7.75 -7.23
C ASP A 102 -3.91 7.37 -6.08
N GLN A 103 -2.69 6.94 -6.39
CA GLN A 103 -1.66 6.57 -5.42
C GLN A 103 -0.60 7.66 -5.28
N GLN A 104 -0.21 7.92 -4.04
CA GLN A 104 0.92 8.76 -3.70
C GLN A 104 2.11 7.91 -3.27
N THR A 105 3.31 8.33 -3.69
CA THR A 105 4.56 7.64 -3.38
C THR A 105 5.49 8.47 -2.50
N PHE A 106 6.25 7.76 -1.66
CA PHE A 106 7.21 8.34 -0.74
C PHE A 106 8.50 7.54 -0.78
N ALA A 107 9.63 8.23 -0.91
CA ALA A 107 10.95 7.66 -0.80
C ALA A 107 11.37 7.62 0.67
N ILE A 108 11.87 6.47 1.10
CA ILE A 108 12.34 6.23 2.46
C ILE A 108 13.68 5.50 2.43
N HIS A 109 14.51 5.70 3.45
CA HIS A 109 15.75 4.94 3.63
C HIS A 109 15.76 4.25 4.98
N LYS A 110 16.48 3.14 5.09
CA LYS A 110 16.51 2.40 6.34
C LYS A 110 17.33 3.13 7.39
N GLN A 111 16.84 3.12 8.62
CA GLN A 111 17.60 3.68 9.73
C GLN A 111 18.82 2.80 10.00
N GLY A 112 20.02 3.41 9.99
CA GLY A 112 21.30 2.72 10.17
C GLY A 112 21.90 2.12 8.90
N ASP A 113 21.22 2.18 7.76
CA ASP A 113 21.72 1.75 6.45
C ASP A 113 21.14 2.68 5.36
N THR A 114 21.88 3.73 5.04
CA THR A 114 21.44 4.78 4.08
C THR A 114 21.46 4.31 2.63
N GLU A 115 22.21 3.25 2.31
CA GLU A 115 22.25 2.66 0.97
C GLU A 115 20.96 1.89 0.66
N GLN A 116 20.32 1.34 1.70
CA GLN A 116 19.05 0.65 1.55
C GLN A 116 17.88 1.65 1.50
N THR A 117 17.45 1.96 0.28
CA THR A 117 16.26 2.80 0.03
C THR A 117 15.04 1.96 -0.36
N ALA A 118 13.87 2.56 -0.23
CA ALA A 118 12.62 1.95 -0.65
C ALA A 118 11.59 3.02 -1.01
N ILE A 119 10.61 2.60 -1.78
CA ILE A 119 9.47 3.42 -2.16
C ILE A 119 8.24 2.81 -1.53
N VAL A 120 7.47 3.64 -0.81
CA VAL A 120 6.15 3.32 -0.29
C VAL A 120 5.12 3.92 -1.23
N ARG A 121 4.05 3.17 -1.52
CA ARG A 121 2.87 3.67 -2.22
C ARG A 121 1.61 3.44 -1.40
N ILE A 122 0.74 4.44 -1.39
CA ILE A 122 -0.49 4.49 -0.60
C ILE A 122 -1.55 5.32 -1.35
N HIS A 123 -2.84 5.11 -1.12
CA HIS A 123 -3.86 6.04 -1.65
C HIS A 123 -3.56 7.48 -1.27
N SER A 124 -3.56 8.35 -2.27
CA SER A 124 -3.34 9.79 -2.13
C SER A 124 -4.30 10.47 -1.14
N VAL A 125 -5.57 10.04 -1.12
CA VAL A 125 -6.63 10.61 -0.28
C VAL A 125 -6.64 10.03 1.15
N SER A 126 -5.79 9.04 1.47
CA SER A 126 -5.77 8.44 2.80
C SER A 126 -5.26 9.41 3.89
N ALA A 127 -5.76 9.25 5.12
CA ALA A 127 -5.25 10.02 6.27
C ALA A 127 -3.75 9.80 6.51
N SER A 128 -3.26 8.58 6.29
CA SER A 128 -1.84 8.25 6.37
C SER A 128 -1.00 8.98 5.33
N ALA A 129 -1.48 9.13 4.09
CA ALA A 129 -0.79 9.91 3.07
C ALA A 129 -0.69 11.39 3.47
N ALA A 130 -1.72 11.95 4.09
CA ALA A 130 -1.68 13.31 4.62
C ALA A 130 -0.61 13.48 5.72
N ILE A 131 -0.51 12.53 6.65
CA ILE A 131 0.50 12.58 7.71
C ILE A 131 1.91 12.38 7.13
N MET A 132 2.10 11.43 6.21
CA MET A 132 3.40 11.22 5.55
C MET A 132 3.87 12.46 4.78
N ARG A 133 2.96 13.19 4.12
CA ARG A 133 3.28 14.49 3.50
C ARG A 133 3.83 15.50 4.51
N ASN A 134 3.22 15.59 5.68
CA ASN A 134 3.69 16.48 6.75
C ASN A 134 5.01 16.03 7.38
N CYS A 135 5.42 14.78 7.16
CA CYS A 135 6.70 14.23 7.63
C CYS A 135 7.83 14.39 6.62
N LEU A 136 7.56 14.91 5.42
CA LEU A 136 8.60 15.16 4.44
C LEU A 136 9.62 16.17 4.99
N PRO A 137 10.91 15.99 4.72
CA PRO A 137 11.90 16.99 5.09
C PRO A 137 11.59 18.30 4.35
N GLU A 138 11.66 19.42 5.08
CA GLU A 138 11.60 20.75 4.48
C GLU A 138 12.84 20.93 3.60
N ILE A 139 12.61 21.27 2.33
CA ILE A 139 13.67 21.64 1.40
C ILE A 139 14.08 23.07 1.78
N SER A 140 15.19 23.21 2.50
CA SER A 140 15.83 24.49 2.82
C SER A 140 16.63 25.03 1.65
#